data_AF-A0A7S0Z4K1-F1
#
_entry.id   AF-A0A7S0Z4K1-F1
#
_cell.length_a   1.000
_cell.length_b   1.000
_cell.length_c   1.000
_cell.angle_alpha   90.00
_cell.angle_beta   90.00
_cell.angle_gamma   90.00
#
_symmetry.space_group_name_H-M   'P 1'
#
loop_
_entity.id
_entity.type
_entity.pdbx_description
1 polymer ?
#
loop_
_entity_poly.entity_id
_entity_poly.type
_entity_poly.pdbx_seq_one_letter_code
_entity_poly.pdbx_strand_id
1 'polypeptide(L)'
;RQFFYARYVDWAITTPLILLELGLIAGAEPASIAAAIGADVVMVFSGYMGAVSVVTTVKWFWFLIGIGVFVPVLYTLAVTFRESAVAKGSEIADVYGKVAWLTIVLWIVYPLVWLFSEG
;
A
#
# COMPACT_ATOMS: atom_id res chain seq x y z
N ARG A 1 -2.46 23.44 -11.10
CA ARG A 1 -2.76 22.64 -9.88
C ARG A 1 -1.56 22.74 -8.94
N GLN A 2 -1.78 22.91 -7.64
CA GLN A 2 -0.70 22.84 -6.65
C GLN A 2 -0.30 21.37 -6.44
N PHE A 3 1.01 21.11 -6.27
CA PHE A 3 1.54 19.77 -6.07
C PHE A 3 2.24 19.68 -4.71
N PHE A 4 1.69 18.86 -3.82
CA PHE A 4 2.18 18.68 -2.46
C PHE A 4 3.12 17.47 -2.37
N TYR A 5 4.36 17.64 -2.86
CA TYR A 5 5.35 16.56 -2.95
C TYR A 5 5.67 15.88 -1.60
N ALA A 6 5.58 16.62 -0.48
CA ALA A 6 5.84 16.12 0.86
C ALA A 6 4.98 14.89 1.22
N ARG A 7 3.78 14.78 0.63
CA ARG A 7 2.90 13.60 0.76
C ARG A 7 3.57 12.31 0.28
N TYR A 8 4.26 12.35 -0.84
CA TYR A 8 4.92 11.16 -1.40
C TYR A 8 6.19 10.81 -0.63
N VAL A 9 6.87 11.81 -0.05
CA VAL A 9 8.01 11.58 0.84
C VAL A 9 7.56 10.92 2.14
N ASP A 10 6.45 11.40 2.72
CA ASP A 10 5.80 10.78 3.87
C ASP A 10 5.45 9.32 3.55
N TRP A 11 4.67 9.07 2.49
CA TRP A 11 4.25 7.71 2.14
C TRP A 11 5.42 6.78 1.87
N ALA A 12 6.49 7.24 1.20
CA ALA A 12 7.67 6.41 0.94
C ALA A 12 8.36 5.89 2.22
N ILE A 13 8.04 6.43 3.39
CA ILE A 13 8.55 6.00 4.68
C ILE A 13 7.44 5.32 5.50
N THR A 14 6.27 5.95 5.61
CA THR A 14 5.21 5.50 6.52
C THR A 14 4.47 4.27 6.01
N THR A 15 4.24 4.12 4.70
CA THR A 15 3.55 2.93 4.18
C THR A 15 4.41 1.66 4.27
N PRO A 16 5.74 1.69 4.03
CA PRO A 16 6.61 0.56 4.35
C PRO A 16 6.62 0.18 5.83
N LEU A 17 6.63 1.17 6.73
CA LEU A 17 6.61 0.92 8.17
C LEU A 17 5.31 0.25 8.62
N ILE A 18 4.17 0.69 8.09
CA ILE A 18 2.86 0.05 8.37
C ILE A 18 2.85 -1.41 7.89
N LEU A 19 3.40 -1.69 6.70
CA LEU A 19 3.49 -3.06 6.18
C LEU A 19 4.44 -3.93 7.00
N LEU A 20 5.57 -3.37 7.45
CA LEU A 20 6.49 -4.04 8.35
C LEU A 20 5.80 -4.38 9.68
N GLU A 21 5.13 -3.43 10.32
CA GLU A 21 4.41 -3.64 11.58
C GLU A 21 3.33 -4.71 11.44
N LEU A 22 2.48 -4.63 10.42
CA LEU A 22 1.43 -5.63 10.16
C LEU A 22 2.02 -7.01 9.89
N GLY A 23 3.11 -7.09 9.13
CA GLY A 23 3.84 -8.32 8.87
C GLY A 23 4.42 -8.95 10.15
N LEU A 24 5.00 -8.13 11.03
CA LEU A 24 5.55 -8.57 12.31
C LEU A 24 4.45 -9.05 13.28
N ILE A 25 3.33 -8.32 13.36
CA ILE A 25 2.15 -8.72 14.14
C ILE A 25 1.64 -10.08 13.63
N ALA A 26 1.45 -10.22 12.32
CA ALA A 26 1.05 -11.46 11.68
C ALA A 26 2.06 -12.60 11.86
N GLY A 27 3.33 -12.28 12.10
CA GLY A 27 4.41 -13.27 12.01
C GLY A 27 4.63 -13.79 10.61
N ALA A 28 4.43 -12.94 9.61
CA ALA A 28 4.65 -13.29 8.23
C ALA A 28 6.12 -13.57 7.95
N GLU A 29 6.38 -14.35 6.90
CA GLU A 29 7.74 -14.61 6.43
C GLU A 29 8.44 -13.30 6.02
N PRO A 30 9.70 -13.07 6.40
CA PRO A 30 10.44 -11.86 6.05
C PRO A 30 10.47 -11.57 4.53
N ALA A 31 10.50 -12.61 3.70
CA ALA A 31 10.44 -12.47 2.25
C ALA A 31 9.09 -11.89 1.78
N SER A 32 7.97 -12.32 2.37
CA SER A 32 6.65 -11.75 2.06
C SER A 32 6.52 -10.30 2.52
N ILE A 33 7.10 -9.96 3.67
CA ILE A 33 7.14 -8.57 4.17
C ILE A 33 7.97 -7.70 3.22
N ALA A 34 9.17 -8.15 2.84
CA ALA A 34 10.03 -7.43 1.92
C ALA A 34 9.38 -7.25 0.53
N ALA A 35 8.66 -8.28 0.03
CA ALA A 35 7.93 -8.19 -1.22
C ALA A 35 6.79 -7.16 -1.17
N ALA A 36 6.02 -7.13 -0.06
CA ALA A 36 4.96 -6.15 0.14
C ALA A 36 5.52 -4.73 0.19
N ILE A 37 6.60 -4.50 0.95
CA ILE A 37 7.29 -3.21 1.02
C ILE A 37 7.84 -2.80 -0.35
N GLY A 38 8.44 -3.72 -1.10
CA GLY A 38 8.94 -3.44 -2.45
C GLY A 38 7.82 -2.99 -3.40
N ALA A 39 6.69 -3.71 -3.40
CA ALA A 39 5.52 -3.34 -4.19
C ALA A 39 4.93 -1.99 -3.76
N ASP A 40 4.90 -1.70 -2.47
CA ASP A 40 4.44 -0.44 -1.90
C ASP A 40 5.33 0.75 -2.29
N VAL A 41 6.66 0.61 -2.25
CA VAL A 41 7.58 1.65 -2.73
C VAL A 41 7.38 1.92 -4.23
N VAL A 42 7.19 0.87 -5.04
CA VAL A 42 6.85 1.03 -6.46
C VAL A 42 5.51 1.74 -6.65
N MET A 43 4.52 1.44 -5.81
CA MET A 43 3.21 2.11 -5.83
C MET A 43 3.35 3.61 -5.56
N VAL A 44 4.02 3.99 -4.46
CA VAL A 44 4.22 5.39 -4.07
C VAL A 44 5.01 6.14 -5.14
N PHE A 45 6.09 5.53 -5.66
CA PHE A 45 6.89 6.11 -6.73
C PHE A 45 6.07 6.32 -8.00
N SER A 46 5.26 5.34 -8.41
CA SER A 46 4.37 5.45 -9.57
C SER A 46 3.34 6.58 -9.37
N GLY A 47 2.75 6.67 -8.17
CA GLY A 47 1.84 7.76 -7.82
C GLY A 47 2.49 9.15 -7.91
N TYR A 48 3.76 9.28 -7.47
CA TYR A 48 4.55 10.49 -7.59
C TYR A 48 4.79 10.84 -9.07
N MET A 49 5.28 9.88 -9.86
CA MET A 49 5.55 10.06 -11.29
C MET A 49 4.31 10.47 -12.06
N GLY A 50 3.16 9.86 -11.76
CA GLY A 50 1.87 10.27 -12.32
C GLY A 50 1.51 11.71 -11.93
N ALA A 51 1.71 12.09 -10.67
CA ALA A 51 1.30 13.41 -10.15
C ALA A 51 2.15 14.58 -10.68
N VAL A 52 3.41 14.34 -11.04
CA VAL A 52 4.30 15.35 -11.67
C VAL A 52 4.23 15.34 -13.20
N SER A 53 3.57 14.36 -13.80
CA SER A 53 3.49 14.23 -15.26
C SER A 53 2.64 15.36 -15.87
N VAL A 54 3.21 16.06 -16.84
CA VAL A 54 2.50 17.07 -17.64
C VAL A 54 1.81 16.49 -18.88
N VAL A 55 2.21 15.28 -19.30
CA VAL A 55 1.61 14.56 -20.43
C VAL A 55 0.54 13.59 -19.91
N THR A 56 -0.70 13.77 -20.37
CA THR A 56 -1.87 13.01 -19.89
C THR A 56 -1.70 11.51 -20.03
N THR A 57 -1.19 11.01 -21.16
CA THR A 57 -0.98 9.57 -21.37
C THR A 57 0.04 8.99 -20.41
N VAL A 58 1.13 9.72 -20.13
CA VAL A 58 2.18 9.32 -19.18
C VAL A 58 1.65 9.31 -17.75
N LYS A 59 0.81 10.29 -17.38
CA LYS A 59 0.11 10.32 -16.09
C LYS A 59 -0.69 9.04 -15.85
N TRP A 60 -1.56 8.69 -16.79
CA TRP A 60 -2.43 7.52 -16.66
C TRP A 60 -1.66 6.20 -16.74
N PHE A 61 -0.58 6.15 -17.51
CA PHE A 61 0.33 5.00 -17.52
C PHE A 61 0.90 4.73 -16.12
N TRP A 62 1.44 5.75 -15.45
CA TRP A 62 1.94 5.62 -14.08
C TRP A 62 0.85 5.30 -13.06
N PHE A 63 -0.33 5.89 -13.21
CA PHE A 63 -1.48 5.55 -12.36
C PHE A 63 -1.84 4.07 -12.47
N LEU A 64 -1.91 3.51 -13.68
CA LEU A 64 -2.21 2.10 -13.90
C LEU A 64 -1.13 1.17 -13.34
N ILE A 65 0.15 1.54 -13.43
CA ILE A 65 1.23 0.80 -12.75
C ILE A 65 1.00 0.81 -11.24
N GLY A 66 0.74 1.99 -10.67
CA GLY A 66 0.47 2.15 -9.23
C GLY A 66 -0.68 1.26 -8.75
N ILE A 67 -1.82 1.26 -9.46
CA ILE A 67 -2.95 0.37 -9.17
C ILE A 67 -2.56 -1.10 -9.34
N GLY A 68 -1.81 -1.43 -10.39
CA GLY A 68 -1.36 -2.79 -10.69
C GLY A 68 -0.53 -3.41 -9.57
N VAL A 69 0.36 -2.63 -8.94
CA VAL A 69 1.17 -3.10 -7.79
C VAL A 69 0.45 -2.95 -6.45
N PHE A 70 -0.53 -2.06 -6.35
CA PHE A 70 -1.35 -1.88 -5.14
C PHE A 70 -2.24 -3.11 -4.86
N VAL A 71 -2.79 -3.74 -5.91
CA VAL A 71 -3.64 -4.95 -5.75
C VAL A 71 -2.89 -6.09 -5.04
N PRO A 72 -1.66 -6.48 -5.45
CA PRO A 72 -0.84 -7.43 -4.69
C PRO A 72 -0.61 -7.04 -3.23
N VAL A 73 -0.38 -5.76 -2.92
CA VAL A 73 -0.21 -5.30 -1.52
C VAL A 73 -1.48 -5.56 -0.71
N LEU A 74 -2.65 -5.21 -1.26
CA LEU A 74 -3.94 -5.52 -0.62
C LEU A 74 -4.17 -7.01 -0.44
N TYR A 75 -3.78 -7.83 -1.43
CA TYR A 75 -3.86 -9.29 -1.34
C TYR A 75 -2.98 -9.83 -0.21
N THR A 76 -1.74 -9.34 -0.10
CA THR A 76 -0.83 -9.75 0.98
C THR A 76 -1.41 -9.44 2.35
N LEU A 77 -2.03 -8.26 2.53
CA LEU A 77 -2.69 -7.89 3.77
C LEU A 77 -3.93 -8.75 4.05
N ALA A 78 -4.80 -8.95 3.05
CA ALA A 78 -6.07 -9.64 3.23
C ALA A 78 -5.90 -11.16 3.41
N VAL A 79 -4.90 -11.76 2.77
CA VAL A 79 -4.72 -13.21 2.68
C VAL A 79 -3.41 -13.65 3.30
N THR A 80 -2.25 -13.31 2.71
CA THR A 80 -0.95 -13.90 3.08
C THR A 80 -0.58 -13.66 4.54
N PHE A 81 -0.62 -12.40 4.99
CA PHE A 81 -0.33 -12.06 6.39
C PHE A 81 -1.44 -12.58 7.31
N ARG A 82 -2.70 -12.56 6.87
CA ARG A 82 -3.82 -13.09 7.65
C ARG A 82 -3.66 -14.59 7.94
N GLU A 83 -3.22 -15.37 6.97
CA GLU A 83 -2.94 -16.81 7.13
C GLU A 83 -1.85 -17.04 8.17
N SER A 84 -0.79 -16.23 8.14
CA SER A 84 0.29 -16.27 9.16
C SER A 84 -0.23 -15.93 10.55
N ALA A 85 -1.08 -14.89 10.65
CA ALA A 85 -1.69 -14.49 11.92
C ALA A 85 -2.59 -15.57 12.51
N VAL A 86 -3.41 -16.23 11.68
CA VAL A 86 -4.27 -17.36 12.08
C VAL A 86 -3.44 -18.53 12.60
N ALA A 87 -2.30 -18.83 11.96
CA ALA A 87 -1.40 -19.90 12.41
C ALA A 87 -0.78 -19.62 13.79
N LYS A 88 -0.66 -18.34 14.20
CA LYS A 88 -0.17 -17.95 15.52
C LYS A 88 -1.20 -18.03 16.66
N GLY A 89 -2.49 -18.06 16.33
CA GLY A 89 -3.58 -18.18 17.31
C GLY A 89 -4.66 -17.12 17.17
N SER A 90 -5.81 -17.36 17.80
CA SER A 90 -7.03 -16.55 17.64
C SER A 90 -6.86 -15.09 18.08
N GLU A 91 -6.15 -14.84 19.20
CA GLU A 91 -5.94 -13.47 19.70
C GLU A 91 -5.12 -12.62 18.72
N ILE A 92 -4.05 -13.17 18.16
CA ILE A 92 -3.20 -12.49 17.17
C ILE A 92 -3.98 -12.28 15.87
N ALA A 93 -4.75 -13.27 15.43
CA ALA A 93 -5.60 -13.17 14.24
C ALA A 93 -6.66 -12.06 14.38
N ASP A 94 -7.25 -11.88 15.57
CA ASP A 94 -8.25 -10.85 15.84
C ASP A 94 -7.65 -9.45 15.83
N VAL A 95 -6.49 -9.25 16.49
CA VAL A 95 -5.78 -7.96 16.49
C VAL A 95 -5.34 -7.61 15.07
N TYR A 96 -4.67 -8.55 14.39
CA TYR A 96 -4.24 -8.37 13.01
C TYR A 96 -5.42 -8.02 12.10
N GLY A 97 -6.51 -8.78 12.17
CA GLY A 97 -7.68 -8.59 11.32
C GLY A 97 -8.29 -7.19 11.43
N LYS A 98 -8.40 -6.65 12.65
CA LYS A 98 -8.92 -5.28 12.86
C LYS A 98 -8.05 -4.23 12.20
N VAL A 99 -6.73 -4.29 12.42
CA VAL A 99 -5.80 -3.28 11.89
C VAL A 99 -5.65 -3.44 10.38
N ALA A 100 -5.54 -4.66 9.86
CA ALA A 100 -5.45 -4.93 8.43
C ALA A 100 -6.68 -4.43 7.66
N TRP A 101 -7.90 -4.68 8.15
CA TRP A 101 -9.10 -4.20 7.49
C TRP A 101 -9.24 -2.67 7.54
N LEU A 102 -8.88 -2.04 8.66
CA LEU A 102 -8.82 -0.58 8.74
C LEU A 102 -7.84 -0.03 7.68
N THR A 103 -6.64 -0.60 7.59
CA THR A 103 -5.63 -0.21 6.60
C THR A 103 -6.14 -0.39 5.18
N ILE A 104 -6.68 -1.58 4.82
CA ILE A 104 -7.20 -1.88 3.48
C ILE A 104 -8.27 -0.87 3.06
N VAL A 105 -9.27 -0.64 3.92
CA VAL A 105 -10.38 0.27 3.62
C VAL A 105 -9.88 1.70 3.41
N LEU A 106 -9.02 2.20 4.31
CA LEU A 106 -8.46 3.53 4.18
C LEU A 106 -7.55 3.67 2.96
N TRP A 107 -6.75 2.64 2.66
CA TRP A 107 -5.80 2.67 1.54
C TRP A 107 -6.51 2.71 0.19
N ILE A 108 -7.64 2.03 0.02
CA ILE A 108 -8.45 2.06 -1.21
C ILE A 108 -9.01 3.46 -1.49
N VAL A 109 -9.22 4.29 -0.47
CA VAL A 109 -9.71 5.66 -0.67
C VAL A 109 -8.66 6.56 -1.33
N TYR A 110 -7.36 6.35 -1.08
CA TYR A 110 -6.30 7.19 -1.64
C TYR A 110 -6.23 7.24 -3.17
N PRO A 111 -6.27 6.13 -3.92
CA PRO A 111 -6.31 6.20 -5.39
C PRO A 111 -7.57 6.88 -5.92
N LEU A 112 -8.71 6.81 -5.21
CA LEU A 112 -9.92 7.54 -5.57
C LEU A 112 -9.72 9.05 -5.38
N VAL A 113 -9.15 9.47 -4.25
CA VAL A 113 -8.81 10.89 -4.03
C VAL A 113 -7.84 11.35 -5.12
N TRP A 114 -6.77 10.59 -5.36
CA TRP A 114 -5.79 10.87 -6.42
C TRP A 114 -6.48 11.04 -7.78
N LEU A 115 -7.43 10.18 -8.13
CA LEU A 115 -8.19 10.26 -9.37
C LEU A 115 -8.91 11.60 -9.56
N PHE A 116 -9.42 12.19 -8.47
CA PHE A 116 -10.19 13.44 -8.51
C PHE A 116 -9.38 14.71 -8.21
N SER A 117 -8.16 14.60 -7.68
CA SER A 117 -7.27 15.75 -7.44
C SER A 117 -6.07 15.81 -8.39
N GLU A 118 -5.40 14.69 -8.65
CA GLU A 118 -4.23 14.56 -9.53
C GLU A 118 -4.59 14.21 -10.96
N GLY A 119 -5.69 13.49 -11.17
CA GLY A 119 -6.23 13.06 -12.48
C GLY A 119 -6.24 14.14 -13.54
#